data_AF-A0A535LHG8-F1
#
_entry.id   AF-A0A535LHG8-F1
#
_cell.length_a   1.000
_cell.length_b   1.000
_cell.length_c   1.000
_cell.angle_alpha   90.00
_cell.angle_beta   90.00
_cell.angle_gamma   90.00
#
_symmetry.space_group_name_H-M   'P 1'
#
loop_
_entity.id
_entity.type
_entity.pdbx_description
1 polymer ?
#
loop_
_entity_poly.entity_id
_entity_poly.type
_entity_poly.pdbx_seq_one_letter_code
_entity_poly.pdbx_strand_id
1 'polypeptide(L)'
;MEQVAHRQAALRQNPSPEPAPPDYSTPAGLRREEFRAMGTTISMVLPENQAERGAQIVRTLFSEWEQTLSRFLPESELSQLNQRAGTPVAVSDLLYTVLATALMAAQATEGIYDPALLDQLVQLGYDRTFDDLPAVRFDPIIPGEPGGRWRGMKVDPIRRLVTL
;
A
#
# COMPACT_ATOMS: atom_id res chain seq x y z
N MET A 1 27.35 -7.62 -50.08
CA MET A 1 27.75 -6.51 -49.20
C MET A 1 26.49 -5.72 -48.87
N GLU A 2 25.95 -5.65 -47.67
CA GLU A 2 26.26 -6.24 -46.36
C GLU A 2 24.94 -6.07 -45.57
N GLN A 3 24.38 -7.18 -45.06
CA GLN A 3 23.15 -7.13 -44.26
C GLN A 3 23.45 -6.42 -42.95
N VAL A 4 22.74 -5.32 -42.67
CA VAL A 4 22.83 -4.61 -41.39
C VAL A 4 22.18 -5.47 -40.32
N ALA A 5 23.01 -6.28 -39.67
CA ALA A 5 22.64 -7.11 -38.53
C ALA A 5 22.15 -6.21 -37.39
N HIS A 6 20.84 -6.25 -37.14
CA HIS A 6 20.23 -5.69 -35.93
C HIS A 6 20.74 -6.48 -34.73
N ARG A 7 21.79 -5.96 -34.10
CA ARG A 7 22.32 -6.48 -32.83
C ARG A 7 21.29 -6.15 -31.76
N GLN A 8 20.39 -7.09 -31.47
CA GLN A 8 19.56 -7.07 -30.27
C GLN A 8 20.51 -6.98 -29.07
N ALA A 9 20.58 -5.81 -28.46
CA ALA A 9 21.19 -5.64 -27.15
C ALA A 9 20.27 -6.39 -26.17
N ALA A 10 20.67 -7.60 -25.80
CA ALA A 10 20.04 -8.35 -24.73
C ALA A 10 20.01 -7.45 -23.48
N LEU A 11 18.82 -6.96 -23.14
CA LEU A 11 18.57 -6.22 -21.90
C LEU A 11 19.04 -7.11 -20.76
N ARG A 12 20.12 -6.70 -20.09
CA ARG A 12 20.62 -7.38 -18.91
C ARG A 12 19.49 -7.38 -17.88
N GLN A 13 18.90 -8.55 -17.67
CA GLN A 13 18.05 -8.82 -16.51
C GLN A 13 18.95 -8.77 -15.28
N ASN A 14 19.18 -7.58 -14.74
CA ASN A 14 19.58 -7.43 -13.35
C ASN A 14 18.29 -7.29 -12.56
N PRO A 15 17.67 -8.39 -12.04
CA PRO A 15 16.81 -8.23 -10.90
C PRO A 15 17.67 -7.53 -9.85
N SER A 16 17.26 -6.34 -9.41
CA SER A 16 17.91 -5.73 -8.26
C SER A 16 17.85 -6.78 -7.15
N PRO A 17 18.98 -7.27 -6.63
CA PRO A 17 18.95 -8.26 -5.57
C PRO A 17 18.11 -7.67 -4.45
N GLU A 18 17.13 -8.43 -3.93
CA GLU A 18 16.49 -8.07 -2.68
C GLU A 18 17.61 -7.70 -1.70
N PRO A 19 17.61 -6.48 -1.13
CA PRO A 19 18.64 -6.12 -0.17
C PRO A 19 18.60 -7.18 0.92
N ALA A 20 19.72 -7.88 1.11
CA ALA A 20 19.83 -8.89 2.16
C ALA A 20 19.35 -8.23 3.46
N PRO A 21 18.39 -8.85 4.18
CA PRO A 21 17.89 -8.25 5.40
C PRO A 21 19.10 -7.98 6.30
N PRO A 22 19.25 -6.75 6.82
CA PRO A 22 20.34 -6.45 7.71
C PRO A 22 20.35 -7.45 8.87
N ASP A 23 21.55 -7.91 9.24
CA ASP A 23 21.72 -8.91 10.28
C ASP A 23 21.36 -8.30 11.64
N TYR A 24 20.07 -8.38 12.00
CA TYR A 24 19.58 -7.85 13.25
C TYR A 24 19.83 -8.86 14.37
N SER A 25 20.72 -8.51 15.31
CA SER A 25 20.91 -9.30 16.52
C SER A 25 19.59 -9.42 17.30
N THR A 26 19.21 -10.64 17.68
CA THR A 26 18.07 -10.89 18.58
C THR A 26 18.61 -11.05 20.01
N PRO A 27 18.21 -10.19 20.97
CA PRO A 27 18.67 -10.31 22.35
C PRO A 27 18.28 -11.65 22.99
N ALA A 28 19.08 -12.11 23.97
CA ALA A 28 18.79 -13.33 24.72
C ALA A 28 17.43 -13.28 25.43
N GLY A 29 16.67 -14.38 25.39
CA GLY A 29 15.32 -14.46 25.96
C GLY A 29 14.24 -13.83 25.08
N LEU A 30 14.60 -13.32 23.89
CA LEU A 30 13.68 -12.84 22.87
C LEU A 30 13.77 -13.72 21.61
N ARG A 31 12.67 -13.81 20.88
CA ARG A 31 12.54 -14.50 19.59
C ARG A 31 12.08 -13.50 18.53
N ARG A 32 12.73 -13.53 17.37
CA ARG A 32 12.30 -12.80 16.18
C ARG A 32 11.31 -13.65 15.39
N GLU A 33 10.21 -13.05 14.99
CA GLU A 33 9.18 -13.65 14.15
C GLU A 33 8.94 -12.72 12.96
N GLU A 34 8.74 -13.31 11.78
CA GLU A 34 8.56 -12.54 10.55
C GLU A 34 7.46 -13.12 9.67
N PHE A 35 6.80 -12.25 8.92
CA PHE A 35 5.88 -12.64 7.84
C PHE A 35 5.65 -11.51 6.83
N ARG A 36 5.08 -11.86 5.68
CA ARG A 36 4.71 -10.90 4.63
C ARG A 36 3.25 -10.45 4.79
N ALA A 37 3.02 -9.14 4.77
CA ALA A 37 1.69 -8.53 4.73
C ALA A 37 1.79 -7.07 4.23
N MET A 38 0.72 -6.52 3.65
CA MET A 38 0.66 -5.13 3.18
C MET A 38 1.82 -4.72 2.25
N GLY A 39 2.25 -5.64 1.37
CA GLY A 39 3.34 -5.41 0.42
C GLY A 39 4.74 -5.28 1.02
N THR A 40 4.94 -5.71 2.28
CA THR A 40 6.24 -5.62 2.97
C THR A 40 6.47 -6.82 3.91
N THR A 41 7.64 -6.86 4.54
CA THR A 41 7.99 -7.82 5.60
C THR A 41 7.75 -7.19 6.97
N ILE A 42 6.88 -7.81 7.75
CA ILE A 42 6.62 -7.45 9.15
C ILE A 42 7.57 -8.25 10.02
N SER A 43 8.40 -7.57 10.79
CA SER A 43 9.35 -8.16 11.73
C SER A 43 9.01 -7.74 13.15
N MET A 44 8.98 -8.69 14.08
CA MET A 44 8.74 -8.43 15.49
C MET A 44 9.72 -9.21 16.36
N VAL A 45 10.05 -8.64 17.52
CA VAL A 45 10.89 -9.26 18.53
C VAL A 45 10.07 -9.37 19.81
N LEU A 46 9.86 -10.59 20.28
CA LEU A 46 8.94 -10.92 21.37
C LEU A 46 9.66 -11.75 22.43
N PRO A 47 9.24 -11.73 23.71
CA PRO A 47 9.73 -12.69 24.70
C PRO A 47 9.53 -14.13 24.20
N GLU A 48 10.55 -14.98 24.32
CA GLU A 48 10.53 -16.36 23.78
C GLU A 48 9.28 -17.14 24.18
N ASN A 49 8.87 -17.01 25.46
CA ASN A 49 7.70 -17.69 26.01
C ASN A 49 6.34 -17.15 25.53
N GLN A 50 6.32 -16.03 24.80
CA GLN A 50 5.11 -15.39 24.27
C GLN A 50 5.12 -15.30 22.74
N ALA A 51 6.23 -15.64 22.09
CA ALA A 51 6.45 -15.33 20.69
C ALA A 51 5.42 -15.96 19.74
N GLU A 52 4.99 -17.21 19.97
CA GLU A 52 3.93 -17.84 19.17
C GLU A 52 2.60 -17.10 19.29
N ARG A 53 2.16 -16.85 20.53
CA ARG A 53 0.88 -16.18 20.78
C ARG A 53 0.90 -14.75 20.26
N GLY A 54 2.00 -14.02 20.49
CA GLY A 54 2.18 -12.66 20.00
C GLY A 54 2.19 -12.61 18.48
N ALA A 55 2.94 -13.50 17.82
CA ALA A 55 2.96 -13.59 16.36
C ALA A 55 1.57 -13.87 15.79
N GLN A 56 0.78 -14.74 16.41
CA GLN A 56 -0.58 -15.03 15.95
C GLN A 56 -1.50 -13.80 16.06
N ILE A 57 -1.42 -13.04 17.17
CA ILE A 57 -2.19 -11.80 17.34
C ILE A 57 -1.83 -10.79 16.25
N VAL A 58 -0.53 -10.59 16.00
CA VAL A 58 -0.07 -9.63 14.99
C VAL A 58 -0.48 -10.09 13.59
N ARG A 59 -0.40 -11.39 13.27
CA ARG A 59 -0.89 -11.93 11.98
C ARG A 59 -2.39 -11.65 11.78
N THR A 60 -3.20 -11.86 12.82
CA THR A 60 -4.64 -11.55 12.75
C THR A 60 -4.87 -10.07 12.52
N LEU A 61 -4.17 -9.18 13.24
CA LEU A 61 -4.28 -7.73 13.06
C LEU A 61 -3.97 -7.29 11.63
N PHE A 62 -2.86 -7.77 11.06
CA PHE A 62 -2.47 -7.41 9.70
C PHE A 62 -3.43 -8.00 8.64
N SER A 63 -4.04 -9.16 8.91
CA SER A 63 -5.08 -9.72 8.05
C SER A 63 -6.34 -8.86 8.04
N GLU A 64 -6.79 -8.38 9.20
CA GLU A 64 -7.92 -7.44 9.31
C GLU A 64 -7.63 -6.12 8.59
N TRP A 65 -6.41 -5.60 8.73
CA TRP A 65 -5.99 -4.39 8.03
C TRP A 65 -5.95 -4.58 6.53
N GLU A 66 -5.44 -5.69 6.02
CA GLU A 66 -5.43 -5.97 4.58
C GLU A 66 -6.88 -6.06 4.03
N GLN A 67 -7.77 -6.74 4.75
CA GLN A 67 -9.19 -6.83 4.35
C GLN A 67 -9.92 -5.48 4.41
N THR A 68 -9.42 -4.51 5.16
CA THR A 68 -10.08 -3.19 5.31
C THR A 68 -9.45 -2.14 4.39
N LEU A 69 -8.12 -2.08 4.37
CA LEU A 69 -7.34 -0.94 3.89
C LEU A 69 -6.61 -1.23 2.56
N SER A 70 -6.65 -2.46 2.06
CA SER A 70 -6.03 -2.76 0.77
C SER A 70 -6.72 -1.99 -0.35
N ARG A 71 -5.94 -1.51 -1.32
CA ARG A 71 -6.48 -0.96 -2.58
C ARG A 71 -6.38 -1.96 -3.74
N PHE A 72 -5.89 -3.16 -3.46
CA PHE A 72 -5.64 -4.22 -4.44
C PHE A 72 -6.61 -5.38 -4.28
N LEU A 73 -7.08 -5.65 -3.05
CA LEU A 73 -8.13 -6.62 -2.82
C LEU A 73 -9.49 -6.02 -3.20
N PRO A 74 -10.21 -6.56 -4.19
CA PRO A 74 -11.50 -6.00 -4.61
C PRO A 74 -12.54 -6.00 -3.50
N GLU A 75 -12.51 -7.03 -2.65
CA GLU A 75 -13.44 -7.21 -1.53
C GLU A 75 -13.11 -6.35 -0.32
N SER A 76 -11.97 -5.67 -0.31
CA SER A 76 -11.63 -4.82 0.83
C SER A 76 -12.56 -3.62 0.96
N GLU A 77 -12.78 -3.18 2.19
CA GLU A 77 -13.70 -2.09 2.47
C GLU A 77 -13.28 -0.79 1.73
N LEU A 78 -11.99 -0.47 1.70
CA LEU A 78 -11.46 0.67 0.96
C LEU A 78 -11.71 0.55 -0.56
N SER A 79 -11.49 -0.62 -1.17
CA SER A 79 -11.79 -0.82 -2.60
C SER A 79 -13.28 -0.64 -2.90
N GLN A 80 -14.16 -1.16 -2.03
CA GLN A 80 -15.60 -0.98 -2.17
C GLN A 80 -16.02 0.49 -2.02
N LEU A 81 -15.39 1.23 -1.10
CA LEU A 81 -15.59 2.67 -0.94
C LEU A 81 -15.16 3.44 -2.20
N ASN A 82 -13.98 3.13 -2.76
CA ASN A 82 -13.49 3.75 -3.99
C ASN A 82 -14.44 3.53 -5.19
N GLN A 83 -15.06 2.35 -5.29
CA GLN A 83 -16.05 2.06 -6.33
C GLN A 83 -17.37 2.86 -6.20
N ARG A 84 -17.63 3.45 -5.03
CA ARG A 84 -18.84 4.22 -4.70
C ARG A 84 -18.55 5.71 -4.51
N ALA A 85 -17.47 6.21 -5.11
CA ALA A 85 -17.06 7.62 -5.03
C ALA A 85 -18.24 8.58 -5.34
N GLY A 86 -18.28 9.71 -4.64
CA GLY A 86 -19.39 10.67 -4.70
C GLY A 86 -20.65 10.30 -3.91
N THR A 87 -20.76 9.09 -3.35
CA THR A 87 -21.88 8.70 -2.47
C THR A 87 -21.42 8.54 -1.00
N PRO A 88 -22.24 8.95 0.00
CA PRO A 88 -21.93 8.66 1.40
C PRO A 88 -22.06 7.17 1.72
N VAL A 89 -20.99 6.58 2.24
CA VAL A 89 -20.92 5.17 2.62
C VAL A 89 -20.60 5.06 4.11
N ALA A 90 -21.35 4.25 4.85
CA ALA A 90 -21.02 3.91 6.23
C ALA A 90 -19.83 2.95 6.24
N VAL A 91 -18.80 3.26 7.04
CA VAL A 91 -17.56 2.49 7.11
C VAL A 91 -17.28 2.01 8.54
N SER A 92 -16.39 1.03 8.65
CA SER A 92 -15.85 0.52 9.92
C SER A 92 -15.10 1.61 10.70
N ASP A 93 -14.94 1.38 12.01
CA ASP A 93 -14.14 2.28 12.86
C ASP A 93 -12.70 2.41 12.39
N LEU A 94 -12.11 1.32 11.91
CA LEU A 94 -10.75 1.29 11.41
C LEU A 94 -10.61 2.18 10.17
N LEU A 95 -11.43 1.96 9.14
CA LEU A 95 -11.37 2.74 7.91
C LEU A 95 -11.69 4.22 8.17
N TYR A 96 -12.70 4.51 9.01
CA TYR A 96 -13.01 5.87 9.43
C TYR A 96 -11.80 6.56 10.06
N THR A 97 -11.16 5.92 11.03
CA THR A 97 -10.02 6.49 11.76
C THR A 97 -8.86 6.79 10.81
N VAL A 98 -8.55 5.87 9.89
CA VAL A 98 -7.50 6.05 8.89
C VAL A 98 -7.82 7.22 7.96
N LEU A 99 -9.03 7.29 7.40
CA LEU A 99 -9.41 8.35 6.46
C LEU A 99 -9.51 9.72 7.13
N ALA A 100 -10.04 9.79 8.35
CA ALA A 100 -10.07 11.03 9.11
C ALA A 100 -8.64 11.52 9.42
N THR A 101 -7.75 10.61 9.80
CA THR A 101 -6.34 10.94 10.06
C THR A 101 -5.61 11.39 8.79
N ALA A 102 -5.85 10.71 7.67
CA ALA A 102 -5.28 11.08 6.38
C ALA A 102 -5.77 12.47 5.92
N LEU A 103 -7.06 12.78 6.10
CA LEU A 103 -7.60 14.10 5.80
C LEU A 103 -6.97 15.19 6.68
N MET A 104 -6.80 14.93 7.98
CA MET A 104 -6.09 15.85 8.89
C MET A 104 -4.64 16.08 8.44
N ALA A 105 -3.93 15.03 8.03
CA ALA A 105 -2.56 15.15 7.52
C ALA A 105 -2.49 15.96 6.21
N ALA A 106 -3.45 15.78 5.30
CA ALA A 106 -3.52 16.56 4.07
C ALA A 106 -3.76 18.05 4.35
N GLN A 107 -4.63 18.37 5.31
CA GLN A 107 -4.88 19.73 5.77
C GLN A 107 -3.64 20.35 6.43
N ALA A 108 -3.01 19.62 7.36
CA ALA A 108 -1.83 20.10 8.09
C ALA A 108 -0.62 20.37 7.20
N THR A 109 -0.56 19.71 6.05
CA THR A 109 0.54 19.84 5.08
C THR A 109 0.15 20.64 3.84
N GLU A 110 -1.04 21.28 3.84
CA GLU A 110 -1.58 22.05 2.72
C GLU A 110 -1.61 21.28 1.38
N GLY A 111 -1.70 19.95 1.45
CA GLY A 111 -1.71 19.05 0.29
C GLY A 111 -0.35 18.56 -0.18
N ILE A 112 0.76 18.77 0.57
CA ILE A 112 2.02 18.04 0.31
C ILE A 112 1.80 16.54 0.50
N TYR A 113 1.01 16.15 1.51
CA TYR A 113 0.42 14.82 1.60
C TYR A 113 -0.98 14.83 0.98
N ASP A 114 -1.26 13.89 0.07
CA ASP A 114 -2.58 13.71 -0.55
C ASP A 114 -2.99 12.23 -0.55
N PRO A 115 -4.01 11.83 0.22
CA PRO A 115 -4.50 10.46 0.26
C PRO A 115 -5.43 10.09 -0.92
N ALA A 116 -5.85 11.06 -1.74
CA ALA A 116 -6.86 10.88 -2.79
C ALA A 116 -6.26 10.76 -4.20
N LEU A 117 -5.11 10.08 -4.30
CA LEU A 117 -4.32 9.94 -5.54
C LEU A 117 -4.57 8.64 -6.31
N LEU A 118 -5.64 7.90 -6.01
CA LEU A 118 -5.88 6.58 -6.59
C LEU A 118 -5.84 6.60 -8.13
N ASP A 119 -6.60 7.50 -8.76
CA ASP A 119 -6.67 7.61 -10.23
C ASP A 119 -5.31 7.91 -10.85
N GLN A 120 -4.54 8.82 -10.24
CA GLN A 120 -3.19 9.16 -10.70
C GLN A 120 -2.26 7.94 -10.61
N LEU A 121 -2.29 7.22 -9.50
CA LEU A 121 -1.48 6.01 -9.32
C LEU A 121 -1.86 4.91 -10.34
N VAL A 122 -3.16 4.71 -10.60
CA VAL A 122 -3.64 3.75 -11.60
C VAL A 122 -3.20 4.15 -13.01
N GLN A 123 -3.32 5.43 -13.37
CA GLN A 123 -2.88 5.96 -14.67
C GLN A 123 -1.36 5.80 -14.89
N LEU A 124 -0.56 5.90 -13.82
CA LEU A 124 0.87 5.64 -13.84
C LEU A 124 1.23 4.14 -13.90
N GLY A 125 0.23 3.25 -13.95
CA GLY A 125 0.41 1.81 -14.02
C GLY A 125 0.60 1.12 -12.66
N TYR A 126 0.35 1.83 -11.54
CA TYR A 126 0.39 1.26 -10.20
C TYR A 126 -0.99 0.77 -9.72
N ASP A 127 -1.69 0.08 -10.61
CA ASP A 127 -2.99 -0.58 -10.41
C ASP A 127 -2.89 -2.01 -9.85
N ARG A 128 -1.68 -2.54 -9.69
CA ARG A 128 -1.39 -3.89 -9.16
C ARG A 128 -0.29 -3.89 -8.10
N THR A 129 -0.16 -4.99 -7.36
CA THR A 129 0.89 -5.11 -6.33
C THR A 129 2.29 -5.12 -6.96
N PHE A 130 3.32 -4.81 -6.17
CA PHE A 130 4.70 -4.85 -6.68
C PHE A 130 5.12 -6.24 -7.17
N ASP A 131 4.58 -7.30 -6.56
CA ASP A 131 4.89 -8.69 -6.90
C ASP A 131 4.38 -9.06 -8.32
N ASP A 132 3.39 -8.32 -8.82
CA ASP A 132 2.78 -8.51 -10.15
C ASP A 132 3.36 -7.57 -11.22
N LEU A 133 4.26 -6.66 -10.87
CA LEU A 133 4.85 -5.72 -11.82
C LEU A 133 5.96 -6.38 -12.66
N PRO A 134 6.00 -6.17 -13.98
CA PRO A 134 7.11 -6.63 -14.80
C PRO A 134 8.40 -5.91 -14.42
N ALA A 135 9.52 -6.63 -14.41
CA ALA A 135 10.81 -6.11 -13.97
C ALA A 135 11.28 -4.82 -14.69
N VAL A 136 10.83 -4.58 -15.93
CA VAL A 136 11.02 -3.31 -16.64
C VAL A 136 9.89 -3.07 -17.65
N ARG A 137 9.07 -2.04 -17.42
CA ARG A 137 8.32 -1.33 -18.46
C ARG A 137 8.31 0.16 -18.11
N PHE A 138 8.76 0.99 -19.05
CA PHE A 138 8.60 2.43 -18.99
C PHE A 138 7.66 2.81 -20.12
N ASP A 139 6.38 2.97 -19.78
CA ASP A 139 5.43 3.60 -20.67
C ASP A 139 5.64 5.13 -20.65
N PRO A 140 5.31 5.85 -21.72
CA PRO A 140 5.47 7.30 -21.75
C PRO A 140 4.69 7.96 -20.61
N ILE A 141 5.34 8.93 -19.94
CA ILE A 141 4.72 9.72 -18.86
C ILE A 141 3.54 10.49 -19.47
N ILE A 142 2.33 10.05 -19.16
CA ILE A 142 1.10 10.80 -19.47
C ILE A 142 1.02 11.94 -18.46
N PRO A 143 0.72 13.19 -18.86
CA PRO A 143 0.46 14.26 -17.92
C PRO A 143 -0.67 13.83 -16.97
N GLY A 144 -0.31 13.59 -15.70
CA GLY A 144 -1.28 13.20 -14.68
C GLY A 144 -2.19 14.36 -14.33
N GLU A 145 -3.44 14.06 -13.98
CA GLU A 145 -4.33 15.03 -13.36
C GLU A 145 -3.71 15.57 -12.06
N PRO A 146 -3.81 16.88 -11.78
CA PRO A 146 -3.26 17.44 -10.55
C PRO A 146 -3.90 16.77 -9.32
N GLY A 147 -3.09 16.64 -8.26
CA GLY A 147 -3.58 16.24 -6.94
C GLY A 147 -4.50 17.30 -6.33
N GLY A 148 -5.02 17.00 -5.16
CA GLY A 148 -5.84 17.91 -4.35
C GLY A 148 -7.28 17.45 -4.14
N ARG A 149 -7.63 16.24 -4.58
CA ARG A 149 -8.98 15.68 -4.45
C ARG A 149 -9.39 15.44 -3.00
N TRP A 150 -8.43 15.34 -2.08
CA TRP A 150 -8.69 15.31 -0.64
C TRP A 150 -9.58 16.46 -0.15
N ARG A 151 -9.57 17.61 -0.84
CA ARG A 151 -10.46 18.76 -0.52
C ARG A 151 -11.94 18.45 -0.71
N GLY A 152 -12.27 17.44 -1.51
CA GLY A 152 -13.63 16.93 -1.72
C GLY A 152 -14.05 15.84 -0.73
N MET A 153 -13.09 15.24 -0.02
CA MET A 153 -13.38 14.18 0.95
C MET A 153 -14.21 14.72 2.12
N LYS A 154 -15.21 13.95 2.53
CA LYS A 154 -16.05 14.25 3.69
C LYS A 154 -16.05 13.06 4.64
N VAL A 155 -15.79 13.33 5.91
CA VAL A 155 -15.81 12.32 6.99
C VAL A 155 -16.74 12.80 8.11
N ASP A 156 -17.83 12.08 8.36
CA ASP A 156 -18.81 12.38 9.41
C ASP A 156 -18.48 11.56 10.67
N PRO A 157 -18.03 12.19 11.78
CA PRO A 157 -17.65 11.49 13.01
C PRO A 157 -18.81 10.84 13.76
N ILE A 158 -20.04 11.33 13.58
CA ILE A 158 -21.19 10.82 14.32
C ILE A 158 -21.74 9.58 13.63
N ARG A 159 -21.85 9.63 12.30
CA ARG A 159 -22.46 8.56 11.51
C ARG A 159 -21.44 7.60 10.88
N ARG A 160 -20.15 7.91 10.95
CA ARG A 160 -19.06 7.23 10.23
C ARG A 160 -19.36 7.10 8.74
N LEU A 161 -19.91 8.17 8.17
CA LEU A 161 -20.14 8.27 6.73
C LEU A 161 -18.93 8.92 6.08
N VAL A 162 -18.44 8.29 5.01
CA VAL A 162 -17.35 8.83 4.20
C VAL A 162 -17.84 9.03 2.76
N THR A 163 -17.46 10.14 2.16
CA THR A 163 -17.57 10.39 0.72
C THR A 163 -16.20 10.75 0.18
N LEU A 164 -15.75 10.02 -0.84
CA LEU A 164 -14.53 10.30 -1.62
C LEU A 164 -14.86 11.14 -2.85
#